data_AF-A0A0G3BZQ7-F1
#
_entry.id   AF-A0A0G3BZQ7-F1
#
_cell.length_a   1.000
_cell.length_b   1.000
_cell.length_c   1.000
_cell.angle_alpha   90.00
_cell.angle_beta   90.00
_cell.angle_gamma   90.00
#
_symmetry.space_group_name_H-M   'P 1'
#
loop_
_entity.id
_entity.type
_entity.pdbx_description
1 polymer ?
#
loop_
_entity_poly.entity_id
_entity_poly.type
_entity_poly.pdbx_seq_one_letter_code
_entity_poly.pdbx_strand_id
1 'polypeptide(L)'
;MTATTHRRASPRLPSALLPADAAEERPSKSAPVTRTSPFELVRQLQALEAERASLEKAVIDGLAAVDPQFLAKVEGQAIGAELAAEQARYRAQLTADLIRGLVDVAVEAGLLRLKLEQTAQSVTAPPKEPYLVEADTDSRAALSASDLGRALGGLSDETVRQRERAGELFSILRPGRKRGREYPAFQAWTGIAGEPLNRVLAALGRPNGPSAYLFFTSPIDLLGGLTPIEALLGRLPLARDLEPEAADLLGRTAEERLSSVLRAAEAEAATGAA
;
A
#
# COMPACT_ATOMS: atom_id res chain seq x y z
N MET A 1 64.48 39.04 -12.60
CA MET A 1 64.42 39.37 -11.15
C MET A 1 63.44 40.54 -10.99
N THR A 2 62.71 40.61 -9.86
CA THR A 2 61.56 41.49 -9.48
C THR A 2 60.18 40.97 -9.94
N ALA A 3 59.36 40.39 -9.05
CA ALA A 3 58.40 41.03 -8.10
C ALA A 3 57.14 41.53 -8.84
N THR A 4 55.90 41.19 -8.46
CA THR A 4 55.22 41.64 -7.23
C THR A 4 53.88 40.91 -7.08
N THR A 5 53.63 40.40 -5.87
CA THR A 5 52.39 39.74 -5.43
C THR A 5 51.37 40.78 -4.95
N HIS A 6 50.15 40.81 -5.50
CA HIS A 6 49.04 41.57 -4.94
C HIS A 6 48.00 40.66 -4.31
N ARG A 7 47.96 40.70 -2.97
CA ARG A 7 46.98 40.12 -2.06
C ARG A 7 45.80 41.10 -1.94
N ARG A 8 44.60 40.73 -2.39
CA ARG A 8 43.38 41.52 -2.16
C ARG A 8 42.60 40.95 -0.98
N ALA A 9 42.27 41.85 -0.07
CA ALA A 9 41.60 41.60 1.20
C ALA A 9 40.07 41.48 1.02
N SER A 10 39.47 40.57 1.79
CA SER A 10 38.02 40.41 1.93
C SER A 10 37.42 41.52 2.79
N PRO A 11 36.28 42.10 2.42
CA PRO A 11 35.52 42.98 3.32
C PRO A 11 34.70 42.14 4.31
N ARG A 12 34.90 42.41 5.61
CA ARG A 12 34.04 41.97 6.71
C ARG A 12 32.74 42.79 6.67
N LEU A 13 31.60 42.11 6.68
CA LEU A 13 30.30 42.73 6.91
C LEU A 13 30.00 42.82 8.42
N PRO A 14 29.30 43.87 8.87
CA PRO A 14 29.03 44.14 10.28
C PRO A 14 27.88 43.29 10.84
N SER A 15 28.08 42.83 12.08
CA SER A 15 27.05 42.23 12.93
C SER A 15 25.96 43.27 13.27
N ALA A 16 24.72 42.98 12.86
CA ALA A 16 23.55 43.72 13.31
C ALA A 16 22.79 42.88 14.35
N LEU A 17 22.77 43.40 15.58
CA LEU A 17 21.84 43.06 16.65
C LEU A 17 20.41 43.36 16.21
N LEU A 18 19.49 42.43 16.43
CA LEU A 18 18.05 42.67 16.57
C LEU A 18 17.43 41.65 17.55
N PRO A 19 16.25 41.94 18.12
CA PRO A 19 16.01 41.90 19.55
C PRO A 19 15.27 40.65 20.06
N ALA A 20 15.28 40.54 21.39
CA ALA A 20 14.45 39.67 22.20
C ALA A 20 12.95 39.99 22.10
N ASP A 21 12.16 39.01 22.54
CA ASP A 21 10.72 39.03 22.84
C ASP A 21 9.72 38.94 21.67
N ALA A 22 9.30 37.70 21.39
CA ALA A 22 7.94 37.40 20.96
C ALA A 22 7.50 36.09 21.63
N ALA A 23 6.42 36.19 22.41
CA ALA A 23 5.87 35.14 23.25
C ALA A 23 5.38 33.93 22.43
N GLU A 24 5.87 32.74 22.78
CA GLU A 24 5.32 31.46 22.33
C GLU A 24 3.96 31.20 23.00
N GLU A 25 2.88 31.43 22.27
CA GLU A 25 1.61 30.77 22.53
C GLU A 25 1.77 29.26 22.25
N ARG A 26 1.58 28.46 23.29
CA ARG A 26 1.61 26.99 23.24
C ARG A 26 0.34 26.45 22.57
N PRO A 27 0.38 25.80 21.39
CA PRO A 27 -0.75 25.05 20.90
C PRO A 27 -0.87 23.70 21.62
N SER A 28 -2.01 23.58 22.32
CA SER A 28 -2.77 22.40 22.72
C SER A 28 -2.17 21.01 22.47
N LYS A 29 -2.01 20.26 23.58
CA LYS A 29 -1.81 18.80 23.64
C LYS A 29 -2.67 18.06 22.61
N SER A 30 -2.03 17.52 21.59
CA SER A 30 -2.57 16.50 20.71
C SER A 30 -2.96 15.26 21.53
N ALA A 31 -4.22 14.84 21.41
CA ALA A 31 -4.76 13.66 22.07
C ALA A 31 -3.97 12.39 21.67
N PRO A 32 -3.72 11.46 22.60
CA PRO A 32 -2.99 10.24 22.30
C PRO A 32 -3.80 9.35 21.37
N VAL A 33 -3.25 9.05 20.20
CA VAL A 33 -3.75 8.00 19.31
C VAL A 33 -3.52 6.66 20.01
N THR A 34 -4.55 6.10 20.61
CA THR A 34 -4.51 4.76 21.20
C THR A 34 -4.33 3.73 20.11
N ARG A 35 -3.10 3.25 19.93
CA ARG A 35 -2.82 2.04 19.16
C ARG A 35 -3.40 0.84 19.92
N THR A 36 -4.50 0.28 19.41
CA THR A 36 -5.10 -0.95 19.92
C THR A 36 -4.03 -2.04 19.98
N SER A 37 -3.83 -2.61 21.16
CA SER A 37 -2.72 -3.56 21.36
C SER A 37 -3.02 -4.89 20.66
N PRO A 38 -1.98 -5.65 20.23
CA PRO A 38 -2.18 -6.99 19.67
C PRO A 38 -2.99 -7.93 20.58
N PHE A 39 -2.89 -7.75 21.91
CA PHE A 39 -3.68 -8.50 22.89
C PHE A 39 -5.17 -8.13 22.88
N GLU A 40 -5.51 -6.87 22.60
CA GLU A 40 -6.91 -6.45 22.45
C GLU A 40 -7.53 -7.04 21.18
N LEU A 41 -6.77 -7.15 20.10
CA LEU A 41 -7.22 -7.80 18.86
C LEU A 41 -7.49 -9.30 19.08
N VAL A 42 -6.63 -10.00 19.82
CA VAL A 42 -6.85 -11.42 20.18
C VAL A 42 -8.12 -11.57 21.03
N ARG A 43 -8.34 -10.65 21.98
CA ARG A 43 -9.54 -10.66 22.83
C ARG A 43 -10.82 -10.36 22.05
N GLN A 44 -10.76 -9.44 21.07
CA GLN A 44 -11.88 -9.16 20.16
C GLN A 44 -12.20 -10.37 19.28
N LEU A 45 -11.17 -11.07 18.78
CA LEU A 45 -11.36 -12.29 18.00
C LEU A 45 -12.08 -13.38 18.81
N GLN A 46 -11.65 -13.61 20.06
CA GLN A 46 -12.30 -14.58 20.96
C GLN A 46 -13.76 -14.23 21.29
N ALA A 47 -14.08 -12.93 21.42
CA ALA A 47 -15.45 -12.49 21.66
C ALA A 47 -16.36 -12.78 20.45
N LEU A 48 -15.87 -12.55 19.23
CA LEU A 48 -16.60 -12.86 17.99
C LEU A 48 -16.80 -14.37 17.80
N GLU A 49 -15.82 -15.20 18.17
CA GLU A 49 -15.96 -16.66 18.13
C GLU A 49 -17.04 -17.17 19.11
N ALA A 50 -17.14 -16.58 20.29
CA ALA A 50 -18.17 -16.91 21.27
C ALA A 50 -19.58 -16.50 20.80
N GLU A 51 -19.71 -15.32 20.20
CA GLU A 51 -20.97 -14.83 19.64
C GLU A 51 -21.46 -15.74 18.50
N ARG A 52 -20.54 -16.17 17.62
CA ARG A 52 -20.85 -17.15 16.56
C ARG A 52 -21.38 -18.46 17.13
N ALA A 53 -20.71 -19.03 18.13
CA ALA A 53 -21.14 -20.30 18.74
C ALA A 53 -22.55 -20.20 19.35
N SER A 54 -22.91 -19.02 19.89
CA SER A 54 -24.26 -18.73 20.39
C SER A 54 -25.29 -18.69 19.26
N LEU A 55 -24.96 -18.08 18.12
CA LEU A 55 -25.85 -18.00 16.96
C LEU A 55 -26.08 -19.37 16.31
N GLU A 56 -25.02 -20.17 16.14
CA GLU A 56 -25.14 -21.53 15.58
C GLU A 56 -26.06 -22.42 16.44
N LYS A 57 -25.93 -22.32 17.77
CA LYS A 57 -26.81 -23.04 18.69
C LYS A 57 -28.27 -22.57 18.59
N ALA A 58 -28.51 -21.26 18.51
CA ALA A 58 -29.85 -20.71 18.38
C ALA A 58 -30.56 -21.17 17.08
N VAL A 59 -29.80 -21.31 15.97
CA VAL A 59 -30.35 -21.82 14.71
C VAL A 59 -30.73 -23.30 14.82
N ILE A 60 -29.88 -24.12 15.45
CA ILE A 60 -30.16 -25.54 15.67
C ILE A 60 -31.39 -25.74 16.57
N ASP A 61 -31.47 -24.98 17.67
CA ASP A 61 -32.60 -25.05 18.61
C ASP A 61 -33.90 -24.55 17.95
N GLY A 62 -33.84 -23.52 17.12
CA GLY A 62 -34.98 -23.01 16.35
C GLY A 62 -35.50 -24.01 15.31
N LEU A 63 -34.60 -24.73 14.63
CA LEU A 63 -34.97 -25.81 13.70
C LEU A 63 -35.58 -27.01 14.43
N ALA A 64 -35.11 -27.33 15.63
CA ALA A 64 -35.65 -28.41 16.45
C ALA A 64 -37.02 -28.09 17.09
N ALA A 65 -37.34 -26.80 17.28
CA ALA A 65 -38.61 -26.35 17.84
C ALA A 65 -39.79 -26.36 16.85
N VAL A 66 -39.55 -26.66 15.56
CA VAL A 66 -40.61 -26.83 14.57
C VAL A 66 -41.32 -28.16 14.81
N ASP A 67 -42.44 -28.12 15.54
CA ASP A 67 -43.20 -29.30 15.97
C ASP A 67 -43.77 -30.11 14.78
N PRO A 68 -43.32 -31.37 14.58
CA PRO A 68 -43.84 -32.24 13.53
C PRO A 68 -45.33 -32.61 13.71
N GLN A 69 -45.88 -32.52 14.93
CA GLN A 69 -47.26 -32.92 15.22
C GLN A 69 -48.29 -31.83 14.89
N PHE A 70 -47.90 -30.56 14.85
CA PHE A 70 -48.73 -29.47 14.33
C PHE A 70 -49.01 -29.67 12.82
N LEU A 71 -48.13 -30.35 12.11
CA LEU A 71 -48.24 -30.62 10.67
C LEU A 71 -49.28 -31.70 10.34
N ALA A 72 -49.52 -32.65 11.24
CA ALA A 72 -50.43 -33.78 10.99
C ALA A 72 -51.91 -33.44 11.25
N LYS A 73 -52.22 -32.32 11.91
CA LYS A 73 -53.58 -32.01 12.40
C LYS A 73 -54.46 -31.21 11.43
N VAL A 74 -53.96 -30.83 10.26
CA VAL A 74 -54.65 -29.97 9.28
C VAL A 74 -55.24 -30.75 8.08
N GLU A 75 -55.01 -32.07 7.99
CA GLU A 75 -55.35 -32.93 6.83
C GLU A 75 -56.83 -33.39 6.74
N GLY A 76 -57.80 -32.55 7.10
CA GLY A 76 -59.23 -32.89 7.06
C GLY A 76 -60.00 -32.33 5.85
N GLN A 77 -60.33 -33.22 4.90
CA GLN A 77 -61.39 -33.16 3.86
C GLN A 77 -61.16 -32.38 2.55
N ALA A 78 -60.90 -33.16 1.49
CA ALA A 78 -61.18 -33.04 0.03
C ALA A 78 -60.98 -31.72 -0.74
N ILE A 79 -61.25 -30.55 -0.17
CA ILE A 79 -60.68 -29.26 -0.64
C ILE A 79 -59.25 -29.11 -0.08
N GLY A 80 -58.97 -29.82 1.02
CA GLY A 80 -57.67 -29.86 1.67
C GLY A 80 -56.56 -30.54 0.87
N ALA A 81 -56.83 -31.40 -0.12
CA ALA A 81 -55.74 -32.09 -0.85
C ALA A 81 -55.00 -31.14 -1.80
N GLU A 82 -55.73 -30.30 -2.53
CA GLU A 82 -55.14 -29.31 -3.44
C GLU A 82 -54.52 -28.16 -2.65
N LEU A 83 -55.22 -27.68 -1.60
CA LEU A 83 -54.67 -26.69 -0.68
C LEU A 83 -53.45 -27.21 0.09
N ALA A 84 -53.43 -28.49 0.50
CA ALA A 84 -52.27 -29.12 1.13
C ALA A 84 -51.13 -29.32 0.13
N ALA A 85 -51.41 -29.65 -1.13
CA ALA A 85 -50.39 -29.73 -2.17
C ALA A 85 -49.79 -28.34 -2.45
N GLU A 86 -50.60 -27.29 -2.47
CA GLU A 86 -50.15 -25.91 -2.66
C GLU A 86 -49.38 -25.38 -1.44
N GLN A 87 -49.86 -25.66 -0.23
CA GLN A 87 -49.14 -25.36 1.01
C GLN A 87 -47.83 -26.14 1.14
N ALA A 88 -47.79 -27.40 0.70
CA ALA A 88 -46.57 -28.21 0.65
C ALA A 88 -45.57 -27.64 -0.36
N ARG A 89 -46.03 -27.18 -1.53
CA ARG A 89 -45.19 -26.48 -2.52
C ARG A 89 -44.65 -25.17 -1.95
N TYR A 90 -45.51 -24.35 -1.35
CA TYR A 90 -45.11 -23.09 -0.73
C TYR A 90 -44.09 -23.29 0.39
N ARG A 91 -44.28 -24.32 1.22
CA ARG A 91 -43.32 -24.71 2.26
C ARG A 91 -42.01 -25.21 1.69
N ALA A 92 -42.05 -26.06 0.67
CA ALA A 92 -40.84 -26.54 0.00
C ALA A 92 -40.05 -25.37 -0.60
N GLN A 93 -40.75 -24.39 -1.19
CA GLN A 93 -40.17 -23.16 -1.73
C GLN A 93 -39.50 -22.33 -0.61
N LEU A 94 -40.23 -22.06 0.47
CA LEU A 94 -39.73 -21.26 1.60
C LEU A 94 -38.51 -21.92 2.27
N THR A 95 -38.54 -23.25 2.44
CA THR A 95 -37.41 -24.01 2.99
C THR A 95 -36.22 -23.98 2.04
N ALA A 96 -36.44 -24.09 0.72
CA ALA A 96 -35.36 -23.99 -0.27
C ALA A 96 -34.72 -22.59 -0.29
N ASP A 97 -35.53 -21.52 -0.16
CA ASP A 97 -35.04 -20.14 -0.12
C ASP A 97 -34.25 -19.87 1.19
N LEU A 98 -34.73 -20.41 2.32
CA LEU A 98 -34.02 -20.32 3.60
C LEU A 98 -32.67 -21.05 3.56
N ILE A 99 -32.64 -22.27 2.99
CA ILE A 99 -31.41 -23.04 2.80
C ILE A 99 -30.44 -22.27 1.89
N ARG A 100 -30.94 -21.66 0.80
CA ARG A 100 -30.10 -20.88 -0.11
C ARG A 100 -29.48 -19.67 0.59
N GLY A 101 -30.27 -18.91 1.35
CA GLY A 101 -29.76 -17.77 2.12
C GLY A 101 -28.71 -18.17 3.16
N LEU A 102 -28.89 -19.32 3.83
CA LEU A 102 -27.90 -19.85 4.77
C LEU A 102 -26.60 -20.27 4.09
N VAL A 103 -26.68 -20.87 2.89
CA VAL A 103 -25.50 -21.23 2.09
C VAL A 103 -24.74 -19.98 1.66
N ASP A 104 -25.42 -18.93 1.21
CA ASP A 104 -24.79 -17.67 0.79
C ASP A 104 -24.02 -17.00 1.94
N VAL A 105 -24.65 -16.93 3.13
CA VAL A 105 -24.00 -16.41 4.35
C VAL A 105 -22.78 -17.26 4.75
N ALA A 106 -22.87 -18.59 4.64
CA ALA A 106 -21.76 -19.49 4.95
C ALA A 106 -20.58 -19.34 3.96
N VAL A 107 -20.87 -19.14 2.68
CA VAL A 107 -19.86 -18.87 1.65
C VAL A 107 -19.18 -17.53 1.89
N GLU A 108 -19.95 -16.48 2.20
CA GLU A 108 -19.40 -15.15 2.50
C GLU A 108 -18.52 -15.16 3.77
N ALA A 109 -18.98 -15.83 4.83
CA ALA A 109 -18.19 -16.04 6.05
C ALA A 109 -16.89 -16.83 5.77
N GLY A 110 -16.96 -17.85 4.90
CA GLY A 110 -15.79 -18.61 4.46
C GLY A 110 -14.79 -17.75 3.68
N LEU A 111 -15.25 -16.87 2.80
CA LEU A 111 -14.40 -15.93 2.05
C LEU A 111 -13.74 -14.89 2.96
N LEU A 112 -14.48 -14.37 3.95
CA LEU A 112 -13.94 -13.46 4.96
C LEU A 112 -12.87 -14.15 5.82
N ARG A 113 -13.09 -15.41 6.19
CA ARG A 113 -12.09 -16.22 6.90
C ARG A 113 -10.83 -16.43 6.07
N LEU A 114 -10.96 -16.72 4.78
CA LEU A 114 -9.84 -16.94 3.89
C LEU A 114 -9.03 -15.65 3.69
N LYS A 115 -9.70 -14.49 3.61
CA LYS A 115 -9.05 -13.17 3.62
C LYS A 115 -8.33 -12.90 4.94
N LEU A 116 -8.98 -13.19 6.06
CA LEU A 116 -8.40 -13.02 7.40
C LEU A 116 -7.17 -13.89 7.60
N GLU A 117 -7.21 -15.16 7.18
CA GLU A 117 -6.09 -16.09 7.23
C GLU A 117 -4.95 -15.66 6.30
N GLN A 118 -5.25 -15.11 5.11
CA GLN A 118 -4.23 -14.50 4.23
C GLN A 118 -3.55 -13.28 4.87
N THR A 119 -4.32 -12.41 5.53
CA THR A 119 -3.74 -11.30 6.31
C THR A 119 -2.96 -11.79 7.52
N ALA A 120 -3.46 -12.80 8.24
CA ALA A 120 -2.77 -13.35 9.41
C ALA A 120 -1.48 -14.08 9.03
N GLN A 121 -1.43 -14.78 7.89
CA GLN A 121 -0.21 -15.38 7.34
C GLN A 121 0.79 -14.33 6.85
N SER A 122 0.33 -13.15 6.40
CA SER A 122 1.22 -12.00 6.18
C SER A 122 1.79 -11.41 7.47
N VAL A 123 1.14 -11.64 8.63
CA VAL A 123 1.54 -11.12 9.94
C VAL A 123 2.32 -12.12 10.80
N THR A 124 2.18 -13.44 10.55
CA THR A 124 2.74 -14.52 11.38
C THR A 124 3.84 -15.34 10.73
N ALA A 125 4.19 -15.06 9.46
CA ALA A 125 5.49 -15.46 8.98
C ALA A 125 6.53 -14.85 9.93
N PRO A 126 7.49 -15.64 10.48
CA PRO A 126 8.66 -15.01 11.08
C PRO A 126 9.21 -14.04 10.04
N PRO A 127 9.77 -12.88 10.41
CA PRO A 127 10.46 -12.07 9.43
C PRO A 127 11.56 -12.96 8.86
N LYS A 128 11.30 -13.59 7.70
CA LYS A 128 12.27 -13.52 6.61
C LYS A 128 12.45 -12.04 6.53
N GLU A 129 13.50 -11.53 7.18
CA GLU A 129 13.95 -10.17 6.99
C GLU A 129 13.76 -9.95 5.49
N PRO A 130 12.75 -9.17 5.06
CA PRO A 130 12.94 -8.54 3.79
C PRO A 130 14.26 -7.83 4.05
N TYR A 131 15.20 -7.94 3.14
CA TYR A 131 16.18 -6.87 3.04
C TYR A 131 15.33 -5.63 2.71
N LEU A 132 14.66 -5.07 3.75
CA LEU A 132 14.16 -3.74 3.83
C LEU A 132 15.46 -2.98 3.76
N VAL A 133 15.85 -2.67 2.53
CA VAL A 133 16.75 -1.57 2.32
C VAL A 133 15.94 -0.38 2.82
N GLU A 134 16.05 -0.09 4.12
CA GLU A 134 15.57 1.16 4.68
C GLU A 134 16.14 2.24 3.76
N ALA A 135 15.31 3.18 3.31
CA ALA A 135 15.70 4.23 2.36
C ALA A 135 16.68 5.26 2.96
N ASP A 136 17.59 4.79 3.81
CA ASP A 136 18.81 5.41 4.31
C ASP A 136 20.01 5.14 3.38
N THR A 137 19.84 4.27 2.38
CA THR A 137 20.82 4.04 1.31
C THR A 137 20.80 5.12 0.23
N ASP A 138 21.98 5.44 -0.28
CA ASP A 138 22.21 6.24 -1.50
C ASP A 138 21.22 5.87 -2.62
N SER A 139 20.33 6.79 -3.01
CA SER A 139 19.36 6.60 -4.10
C SER A 139 20.03 6.32 -5.46
N ARG A 140 21.34 6.56 -5.59
CA ARG A 140 22.14 6.27 -6.78
C ARG A 140 22.79 4.89 -6.74
N ALA A 141 22.62 4.14 -5.65
CA ALA A 141 23.06 2.76 -5.58
C ALA A 141 22.34 1.93 -6.64
N ALA A 142 23.06 0.99 -7.22
CA ALA A 142 22.53 0.08 -8.22
C ALA A 142 22.92 -1.36 -7.87
N LEU A 143 21.99 -2.27 -8.11
CA LEU A 143 22.02 -3.68 -7.75
C LEU A 143 22.18 -4.55 -8.99
N SER A 144 22.77 -5.73 -8.81
CA SER A 144 22.66 -6.80 -9.80
C SER A 144 21.22 -7.34 -9.87
N ALA A 145 20.88 -8.09 -10.92
CA ALA A 145 19.58 -8.76 -11.00
C ALA A 145 19.34 -9.71 -9.81
N SER A 146 20.39 -10.41 -9.38
CA SER A 146 20.32 -11.34 -8.23
C SER A 146 20.09 -10.61 -6.92
N ASP A 147 20.79 -9.50 -6.69
CA ASP A 147 20.64 -8.73 -5.46
C ASP A 147 19.29 -8.00 -5.42
N LEU A 148 18.81 -7.49 -6.56
CA LEU A 148 17.46 -6.93 -6.64
C LEU A 148 16.41 -8.01 -6.37
N GLY A 149 16.56 -9.21 -6.95
CA GLY A 149 15.66 -10.33 -6.71
C GLY A 149 15.58 -10.71 -5.23
N ARG A 150 16.74 -10.74 -4.55
CA ARG A 150 16.81 -10.92 -3.09
C ARG A 150 16.07 -9.82 -2.34
N ALA A 151 16.29 -8.56 -2.71
CA ALA A 151 15.64 -7.40 -2.08
C ALA A 151 14.10 -7.39 -2.30
N LEU A 152 13.62 -7.89 -3.43
CA LEU A 152 12.19 -8.02 -3.76
C LEU A 152 11.51 -9.26 -3.14
N GLY A 153 12.11 -9.89 -2.13
CA GLY A 153 11.53 -11.04 -1.43
C GLY A 153 12.01 -12.42 -1.93
N GLY A 154 13.18 -12.49 -2.56
CA GLY A 154 13.80 -13.75 -2.98
C GLY A 154 13.39 -14.22 -4.38
N LEU A 155 13.16 -13.29 -5.31
CA LEU A 155 12.94 -13.59 -6.71
C LEU A 155 14.23 -14.08 -7.38
N SER A 156 14.09 -14.93 -8.40
CA SER A 156 15.22 -15.35 -9.23
C SER A 156 15.66 -14.24 -10.19
N ASP A 157 16.93 -14.28 -10.62
CA ASP A 157 17.47 -13.40 -11.66
C ASP A 157 16.61 -13.39 -12.94
N GLU A 158 16.07 -14.56 -13.34
CA GLU A 158 15.23 -14.67 -14.53
C GLU A 158 13.87 -14.00 -14.32
N THR A 159 13.27 -14.15 -13.14
CA THR A 159 12.02 -13.46 -12.77
C THR A 159 12.21 -11.94 -12.79
N VAL A 160 13.33 -11.43 -12.30
CA VAL A 160 13.66 -9.99 -12.36
C VAL A 160 13.72 -9.51 -13.81
N ARG A 161 14.40 -10.25 -14.69
CA ARG A 161 14.48 -9.92 -16.12
C ARG A 161 13.12 -10.03 -16.83
N GLN A 162 12.27 -10.97 -16.44
CA GLN A 162 10.91 -11.08 -16.97
C GLN A 162 10.07 -9.87 -16.58
N ARG A 163 10.15 -9.42 -15.33
CA ARG A 163 9.50 -8.19 -14.86
C ARG A 163 10.02 -6.93 -15.56
N GLU A 164 11.33 -6.85 -15.82
CA GLU A 164 11.92 -5.80 -16.65
C GLU A 164 11.29 -5.79 -18.05
N ARG A 165 11.20 -6.95 -18.72
CA ARG A 165 10.56 -7.08 -20.04
C ARG A 165 9.07 -6.74 -20.02
N ALA A 166 8.39 -6.99 -18.90
CA ALA A 166 6.99 -6.61 -18.70
C ALA A 166 6.80 -5.10 -18.48
N GLY A 167 7.88 -4.35 -18.24
CA GLY A 167 7.86 -2.92 -17.94
C GLY A 167 7.55 -2.60 -16.48
N GLU A 168 7.66 -3.58 -15.58
CA GLU A 168 7.46 -3.40 -14.14
C GLU A 168 8.74 -2.94 -13.43
N LEU A 169 9.88 -3.18 -14.06
CA LEU A 169 11.20 -2.76 -13.59
C LEU A 169 11.98 -2.16 -14.77
N PHE A 170 13.04 -1.44 -14.48
CA PHE A 170 13.99 -1.00 -15.49
C PHE A 170 15.43 -1.17 -15.02
N SER A 171 16.33 -1.36 -15.98
CA SER A 171 17.77 -1.38 -15.75
C SER A 171 18.46 -0.22 -16.43
N ILE A 172 19.59 0.20 -15.87
CA ILE A 172 20.51 1.17 -16.45
C ILE A 172 21.83 0.48 -16.80
N LEU A 173 22.52 1.03 -17.80
CA LEU A 173 23.90 0.69 -18.08
C LEU A 173 24.77 1.84 -17.60
N ARG A 174 25.65 1.61 -16.62
CA ARG A 174 26.53 2.67 -16.15
C ARG A 174 27.44 3.17 -17.28
N PRO A 175 27.72 4.48 -17.34
CA PRO A 175 28.71 5.04 -18.25
C PRO A 175 30.05 4.29 -18.15
N GLY A 176 30.63 3.92 -19.29
CA GLY A 176 31.93 3.23 -19.36
C GLY A 176 31.89 1.71 -19.23
N ARG A 177 30.72 1.10 -18.98
CA ARG A 177 30.57 -0.37 -18.98
C ARG A 177 30.00 -0.86 -20.33
N LYS A 178 30.65 -1.86 -20.92
CA LYS A 178 30.17 -2.51 -22.16
C LYS A 178 29.08 -3.56 -21.92
N ARG A 179 28.98 -4.08 -20.68
CA ARG A 179 28.06 -5.14 -20.24
C ARG A 179 27.75 -4.98 -18.74
N GLY A 180 26.67 -5.61 -18.29
CA GLY A 180 26.22 -5.57 -16.90
C GLY A 180 25.17 -4.48 -16.70
N ARG A 181 23.93 -4.80 -17.09
CA ARG A 181 22.76 -3.98 -16.72
C ARG A 181 22.58 -4.06 -15.21
N GLU A 182 22.44 -2.92 -14.58
CA GLU A 182 22.22 -2.79 -13.14
C GLU A 182 20.86 -2.15 -12.89
N TYR A 183 20.27 -2.47 -11.76
CA TYR A 183 18.94 -2.02 -11.38
C TYR A 183 19.08 -0.99 -10.26
N PRO A 184 18.55 0.23 -10.42
CA PRO A 184 18.54 1.19 -9.32
C PRO A 184 17.92 0.58 -8.06
N ALA A 185 18.63 0.70 -6.93
CA ALA A 185 18.28 0.03 -5.68
C ALA A 185 16.91 0.45 -5.14
N PHE A 186 16.51 1.70 -5.41
CA PHE A 186 15.23 2.24 -4.96
C PHE A 186 14.01 1.50 -5.49
N GLN A 187 14.13 0.75 -6.59
CA GLN A 187 13.04 -0.08 -7.11
C GLN A 187 12.62 -1.20 -6.15
N ALA A 188 13.45 -1.52 -5.15
CA ALA A 188 13.15 -2.48 -4.09
C ALA A 188 12.76 -1.82 -2.75
N TRP A 189 12.74 -0.49 -2.66
CA TRP A 189 12.41 0.18 -1.40
C TRP A 189 10.91 0.13 -1.10
N THR A 190 10.59 0.01 0.19
CA THR A 190 9.21 0.10 0.68
C THR A 190 8.60 1.46 0.33
N GLY A 191 7.39 1.45 -0.23
CA GLY A 191 6.70 2.66 -0.71
C GLY A 191 6.97 2.98 -2.19
N ILE A 192 7.96 2.35 -2.82
CA ILE A 192 8.23 2.46 -4.26
C ILE A 192 7.94 1.13 -4.96
N ALA A 193 8.50 0.03 -4.45
CA ALA A 193 8.42 -1.28 -5.06
C ALA A 193 6.96 -1.74 -5.31
N GLY A 194 6.75 -2.44 -6.42
CA GLY A 194 5.44 -3.00 -6.78
C GLY A 194 4.53 -1.99 -7.48
N GLU A 195 3.28 -1.91 -7.03
CA GLU A 195 2.23 -1.14 -7.72
C GLU A 195 2.57 0.35 -7.92
N PRO A 196 3.14 1.09 -6.95
CA PRO A 196 3.50 2.50 -7.15
C PRO A 196 4.48 2.67 -8.32
N LEU A 197 5.56 1.90 -8.36
CA LEU A 197 6.54 1.91 -9.45
C LEU A 197 5.89 1.55 -10.79
N ASN A 198 5.08 0.50 -10.83
CA ASN A 198 4.40 0.05 -12.05
C ASN A 198 3.51 1.15 -12.65
N ARG A 199 2.73 1.84 -11.81
CA ARG A 199 1.85 2.93 -12.25
C ARG A 199 2.64 4.11 -12.80
N VAL A 200 3.75 4.48 -12.15
CA VAL A 200 4.61 5.58 -12.62
C VAL A 200 5.28 5.22 -13.94
N LEU A 201 5.83 4.01 -14.10
CA LEU A 201 6.43 3.57 -15.36
C LEU A 201 5.41 3.49 -16.50
N ALA A 202 4.17 3.10 -16.19
CA ALA A 202 3.07 3.11 -17.15
C ALA A 202 2.69 4.54 -17.56
N ALA A 203 2.59 5.46 -16.60
CA ALA A 203 2.30 6.88 -16.84
C ALA A 203 3.38 7.57 -17.70
N LEU A 204 4.65 7.18 -17.53
CA LEU A 204 5.76 7.62 -18.39
C LEU A 204 5.75 7.01 -19.81
N GLY A 205 4.79 6.15 -20.15
CA GLY A 205 4.72 5.50 -21.46
C GLY A 205 5.77 4.39 -21.66
N ARG A 206 6.18 3.70 -20.59
CA ARG A 206 7.22 2.65 -20.60
C ARG A 206 8.56 3.15 -21.17
N PRO A 207 9.18 4.13 -20.50
CA PRO A 207 10.41 4.76 -20.96
C PRO A 207 11.59 3.79 -21.00
N ASN A 208 12.63 4.15 -21.75
CA ASN A 208 13.90 3.45 -21.63
C ASN A 208 14.52 3.66 -20.23
N GLY A 209 15.38 2.74 -19.80
CA GLY A 209 15.95 2.74 -18.46
C GLY A 209 16.65 4.05 -18.05
N PRO A 210 17.50 4.67 -18.88
CA PRO A 210 18.11 5.96 -18.57
C PRO A 210 17.09 7.09 -18.36
N SER A 211 16.03 7.15 -19.17
CA SER A 211 14.99 8.19 -19.04
C SER A 211 14.15 7.98 -17.78
N ALA A 212 13.80 6.73 -17.48
CA ALA A 212 13.15 6.37 -16.22
C ALA A 212 14.01 6.78 -15.02
N TYR A 213 15.30 6.44 -15.05
CA TYR A 213 16.24 6.79 -13.99
C TYR A 213 16.34 8.31 -13.80
N LEU A 214 16.44 9.07 -14.88
CA LEU A 214 16.53 10.52 -14.83
C LEU A 214 15.28 11.12 -14.19
N PHE A 215 14.08 10.66 -14.58
CA PHE A 215 12.82 11.09 -13.99
C PHE A 215 12.81 10.87 -12.46
N PHE A 216 13.12 9.64 -12.01
CA PHE A 216 13.06 9.31 -10.59
C PHE A 216 14.09 10.05 -9.72
N THR A 217 15.24 10.42 -10.30
CA THR A 217 16.36 11.00 -9.54
C THR A 217 16.55 12.50 -9.72
N SER A 218 15.77 13.14 -10.60
CA SER A 218 15.84 14.58 -10.85
C SER A 218 14.74 15.33 -10.09
N PRO A 219 15.05 16.52 -9.55
CA PRO A 219 14.03 17.44 -9.03
C PRO A 219 12.98 17.78 -10.10
N ILE A 220 11.71 17.82 -9.72
CA ILE A 220 10.61 18.19 -10.62
C ILE A 220 9.85 19.38 -10.02
N ASP A 221 9.66 20.43 -10.83
CA ASP A 221 8.96 21.65 -10.41
C ASP A 221 7.52 21.39 -9.98
N LEU A 222 6.80 20.50 -10.67
CA LEU A 222 5.44 20.05 -10.29
C LEU A 222 5.36 19.35 -8.93
N LEU A 223 6.50 18.93 -8.38
CA LEU A 223 6.62 18.34 -7.05
C LEU A 223 7.30 19.30 -6.05
N GLY A 224 7.37 20.60 -6.37
CA GLY A 224 8.03 21.60 -5.53
C GLY A 224 9.55 21.43 -5.44
N GLY A 225 10.20 20.86 -6.47
CA GLY A 225 11.63 20.58 -6.46
C GLY A 225 12.02 19.27 -5.75
N LEU A 226 11.04 18.47 -5.35
CA LEU A 226 11.27 17.09 -4.92
C LEU A 226 11.54 16.19 -6.13
N THR A 227 12.34 15.15 -5.89
CA THR A 227 12.43 14.00 -6.77
C THR A 227 11.20 13.11 -6.58
N PRO A 228 10.78 12.33 -7.59
CA PRO A 228 9.74 11.32 -7.43
C PRO A 228 10.04 10.31 -6.31
N ILE A 229 11.31 9.97 -6.08
CA ILE A 229 11.72 9.07 -4.98
C ILE A 229 11.35 9.70 -3.62
N GLU A 230 11.75 10.95 -3.38
CA GLU A 230 11.44 11.66 -2.13
C GLU A 230 9.93 11.79 -1.91
N ALA A 231 9.19 12.15 -2.97
CA ALA A 231 7.73 12.29 -2.92
C ALA A 231 7.04 10.96 -2.59
N LEU A 232 7.41 9.86 -3.24
CA LEU A 232 6.83 8.54 -2.95
C LEU A 232 7.11 8.10 -1.51
N LEU A 233 8.36 8.25 -1.05
CA LEU A 233 8.75 7.90 0.31
C LEU A 233 8.09 8.79 1.36
N GLY A 234 7.72 10.04 1.02
CA GLY A 234 7.20 11.02 1.97
C GLY A 234 8.27 11.51 2.94
N ARG A 235 9.55 11.41 2.58
CA ARG A 235 10.69 11.88 3.37
C ARG A 235 11.88 12.23 2.49
N LEU A 236 12.78 13.03 3.02
CA LEU A 236 14.06 13.34 2.40
C LEU A 236 15.13 12.33 2.84
N PRO A 237 15.80 11.62 1.90
CA PRO A 237 16.99 10.84 2.21
C PRO A 237 18.19 11.73 2.61
N LEU A 238 18.24 12.96 2.07
CA LEU A 238 19.29 13.94 2.38
C LEU A 238 18.63 15.23 2.87
N ALA A 239 19.02 15.69 4.07
CA ALA A 239 18.51 16.95 4.62
C ALA A 239 18.89 18.12 3.72
N ARG A 240 17.88 18.88 3.29
CA ARG A 240 18.00 20.11 2.51
C ARG A 240 16.82 21.03 2.80
N ASP A 241 17.01 22.31 2.55
CA ASP A 241 15.92 23.29 2.65
C ASP A 241 14.85 22.97 1.59
N LEU A 242 13.59 23.05 2.01
CA LEU A 242 12.44 22.80 1.15
C LEU A 242 11.61 24.06 1.01
N GLU A 243 11.11 24.25 -0.20
CA GLU A 243 10.01 25.17 -0.44
C GLU A 243 8.76 24.72 0.35
N PRO A 244 7.91 25.65 0.81
CA PRO A 244 6.71 25.31 1.59
C PRO A 244 5.80 24.28 0.91
N GLU A 245 5.68 24.34 -0.42
CA GLU A 245 4.87 23.41 -1.21
C GLU A 245 5.41 21.97 -1.18
N ALA A 246 6.73 21.80 -1.21
CA ALA A 246 7.37 20.49 -1.08
C ALA A 246 7.16 19.91 0.32
N ALA A 247 7.30 20.75 1.35
CA ALA A 247 7.05 20.33 2.74
C ALA A 247 5.59 19.89 2.95
N ASP A 248 4.62 20.62 2.39
CA ASP A 248 3.20 20.23 2.41
C ASP A 248 3.00 18.88 1.71
N LEU A 249 3.57 18.68 0.52
CA LEU A 249 3.46 17.41 -0.21
C LEU A 249 3.99 16.21 0.57
N LEU A 250 5.12 16.35 1.29
CA LEU A 250 5.67 15.27 2.12
C LEU A 250 4.74 14.90 3.29
N GLY A 251 3.98 15.86 3.82
CA GLY A 251 3.02 15.66 4.90
C GLY A 251 1.72 14.95 4.49
N ARG A 252 1.44 14.82 3.18
CA ARG A 252 0.22 14.18 2.65
C ARG A 252 0.25 12.66 2.77
N THR A 253 -0.88 12.01 2.54
CA THR A 253 -0.97 10.54 2.51
C THR A 253 -0.19 9.94 1.35
N ALA A 254 0.18 8.66 1.45
CA ALA A 254 0.95 7.98 0.38
C ALA A 254 0.22 7.98 -0.98
N GLU A 255 -1.11 7.89 -0.97
CA GLU A 255 -1.93 7.91 -2.18
C GLU A 255 -1.95 9.29 -2.86
N GLU A 256 -2.04 10.37 -2.08
CA GLU A 256 -2.00 11.74 -2.59
C GLU A 256 -0.62 12.09 -3.16
N ARG A 257 0.45 11.60 -2.51
CA ARG A 257 1.81 11.75 -3.01
C ARG A 257 2.02 10.98 -4.32
N LEU A 258 1.59 9.72 -4.38
CA LEU A 258 1.61 8.93 -5.61
C LEU A 258 0.83 9.63 -6.74
N SER A 259 -0.37 10.14 -6.45
CA SER A 259 -1.20 10.85 -7.42
C SER A 259 -0.51 12.12 -7.96
N SER A 260 0.33 12.78 -7.16
CA SER A 260 1.12 13.93 -7.58
C SER A 260 2.29 13.51 -8.47
N VAL A 261 2.97 12.41 -8.14
CA VAL A 261 4.04 11.83 -8.97
C VAL A 261 3.50 11.34 -10.31
N LEU A 262 2.30 10.75 -10.35
CA LEU A 262 1.67 10.30 -11.60
C LEU A 262 1.37 11.49 -12.54
N ARG A 263 0.86 12.59 -12.01
CA ARG A 263 0.65 13.82 -12.80
C ARG A 263 1.95 14.38 -13.36
N ALA A 264 3.03 14.34 -12.57
CA ALA A 264 4.36 14.73 -13.05
C ALA A 264 4.87 13.79 -14.15
N ALA A 265 4.66 12.48 -14.02
CA ALA A 265 5.03 11.50 -15.03
C ALA A 265 4.26 11.69 -16.35
N GLU A 266 2.96 11.95 -16.30
CA GLU A 266 2.13 12.24 -17.47
C GLU A 266 2.57 13.52 -18.19
N ALA A 267 2.94 14.56 -17.43
CA ALA A 267 3.47 15.80 -17.98
C ALA A 267 4.82 15.59 -18.69
N GLU A 268 5.72 14.81 -18.10
CA GLU A 268 7.02 14.45 -18.69
C GLU A 268 6.86 13.60 -19.96
N ALA A 269 5.91 12.65 -19.96
CA ALA A 269 5.60 11.86 -21.13
C ALA A 269 5.06 12.73 -22.29
N ALA A 270 4.28 13.76 -21.97
CA ALA A 270 3.75 14.69 -22.96
C ALA A 270 4.84 15.60 -23.57
N THR A 271 5.85 16.01 -22.79
CA THR A 271 6.96 16.83 -23.28
C THR A 271 7.99 16.02 -24.08
N GLY A 272 8.23 14.76 -23.72
CA GLY A 272 9.17 13.87 -24.43
C GLY A 272 8.65 13.30 -25.76
N ALA A 273 7.36 13.43 -26.05
CA ALA A 273 6.73 12.99 -27.29
C ALA A 273 6.73 14.05 -28.42
N ALA A 274 7.22 15.25 -28.14
CA ALA A 274 7.35 16.38 -29.08
C ALA A 274 8.76 16.44 -29.69
#